data_AF-A0A6G1FRP6-F1
#
_entry.id   AF-A0A6G1FRP6-F1
#
_cell.length_a   1.000
_cell.length_b   1.000
_cell.length_c   1.000
_cell.angle_alpha   90.00
_cell.angle_beta   90.00
_cell.angle_gamma   90.00
#
_symmetry.space_group_name_H-M   'P 1'
#
loop_
_entity.id
_entity.type
_entity.pdbx_description
1 polymer ?
#
loop_
_entity_poly.entity_id
_entity_poly.type
_entity_poly.pdbx_seq_one_letter_code
_entity_poly.pdbx_strand_id
1 'polypeptide(L)'
;MRRQHKISDLVHRNIFPNPGPADPPDFATHLQKNLVSEVRVETTRFYGSLDTVEARYPGLNYSHPPHRRRLSRFPHHARLFQAFDDLGLTETEIGMLCRWEGTLWARERYERDEGVKVVDTTGTEIGKWVDPRRSYARRNGANGASDGNGAASGKEIKVMTDIEVEI
;
A
#
# COMPACT_ATOMS: atom_id res chain seq x y z
N MET A 1 -24.95 2.09 -13.26
CA MET A 1 -25.43 3.48 -13.11
C MET A 1 -24.38 4.40 -13.73
N ARG A 2 -24.73 5.27 -14.69
CA ARG A 2 -23.75 6.14 -15.37
C ARG A 2 -23.81 7.52 -14.72
N ARG A 3 -22.72 7.99 -14.11
CA ARG A 3 -22.66 9.32 -13.46
C ARG A 3 -22.75 10.41 -14.54
N GLN A 4 -23.56 11.45 -14.31
CA GLN A 4 -23.71 12.57 -15.25
C GLN A 4 -22.63 13.65 -15.09
N HIS A 5 -22.05 13.78 -13.90
CA HIS A 5 -20.97 14.72 -13.64
C HIS A 5 -19.60 14.08 -13.82
N LYS A 6 -18.61 14.87 -14.25
CA LYS A 6 -17.22 14.43 -14.29
C LYS A 6 -16.77 14.05 -12.89
N ILE A 7 -16.11 12.90 -12.76
CA ILE A 7 -15.64 12.38 -11.46
C ILE A 7 -14.70 13.38 -10.77
N SER A 8 -13.86 14.08 -11.53
CA SER A 8 -12.99 15.15 -11.02
C SER A 8 -13.76 16.22 -10.25
N ASP A 9 -14.91 16.63 -10.77
CA ASP A 9 -15.70 17.72 -10.21
C ASP A 9 -16.45 17.24 -8.96
N LEU A 10 -16.92 15.99 -8.98
CA LEU A 10 -17.54 15.35 -7.81
C LEU A 10 -16.54 15.21 -6.65
N VAL A 11 -15.34 14.71 -6.95
CA VAL A 11 -14.26 14.56 -5.97
C VAL A 11 -13.84 15.92 -5.42
N HIS A 12 -13.64 16.92 -6.28
CA HIS A 12 -13.24 18.26 -5.84
C HIS A 12 -14.29 18.91 -4.92
N ARG A 13 -15.58 18.85 -5.28
CA ARG A 13 -16.67 19.36 -4.44
C ARG A 13 -16.80 18.62 -3.11
N ASN A 14 -16.49 17.32 -3.08
CA ASN A 14 -16.51 16.54 -1.84
C ASN A 14 -15.34 16.95 -0.92
N ILE A 15 -14.14 17.16 -1.47
CA ILE A 15 -12.96 17.61 -0.71
C ILE A 15 -13.10 19.06 -0.23
N PHE A 16 -13.68 19.93 -1.05
CA PHE A 16 -13.86 21.36 -0.78
C PHE A 16 -15.35 21.75 -0.88
N PRO A 17 -16.19 21.35 0.10
CA PRO A 17 -17.62 21.64 0.06
C PRO A 17 -17.91 23.15 0.19
N ASN A 18 -17.05 23.88 0.89
CA ASN A 18 -17.11 25.33 1.07
C ASN A 18 -15.73 25.94 0.77
N PRO A 19 -15.33 26.08 -0.51
CA PRO A 19 -13.98 26.50 -0.87
C PRO A 19 -13.74 27.96 -0.49
N GLY A 20 -12.65 28.21 0.24
CA GLY A 20 -12.17 29.54 0.56
C GLY A 20 -11.24 30.13 -0.51
N PRO A 21 -10.80 31.39 -0.37
CA PRO A 21 -9.92 32.05 -1.34
C PRO A 21 -8.55 31.39 -1.52
N ALA A 22 -8.07 30.66 -0.50
CA ALA A 22 -6.80 29.95 -0.53
C ALA A 22 -6.92 28.52 -1.11
N ASP A 23 -8.14 28.01 -1.27
CA ASP A 23 -8.36 26.65 -1.76
C ASP A 23 -8.19 26.57 -3.29
N PRO A 24 -7.77 25.42 -3.83
CA PRO A 24 -7.67 25.24 -5.27
C PRO A 24 -9.04 25.36 -5.95
N PRO A 25 -9.17 26.13 -7.05
CA PRO A 25 -10.44 26.36 -7.73
C PRO A 25 -11.02 25.11 -8.41
N ASP A 26 -10.16 24.14 -8.75
CA ASP A 26 -10.55 22.89 -9.39
C ASP A 26 -9.63 21.72 -8.98
N PHE A 27 -10.00 20.51 -9.40
CA PHE A 27 -9.23 19.30 -9.14
C PHE A 27 -7.82 19.35 -9.74
N ALA A 28 -7.67 19.92 -10.94
CA ALA A 28 -6.39 20.00 -11.64
C ALA A 28 -5.38 20.85 -10.86
N THR A 29 -5.83 21.98 -10.32
CA THR A 29 -5.02 22.87 -9.49
C THR A 29 -4.69 22.22 -8.15
N HIS A 30 -5.65 21.50 -7.54
CA HIS A 30 -5.40 20.73 -6.32
C HIS A 30 -4.34 19.65 -6.53
N LEU A 31 -4.42 18.92 -7.65
CA LEU A 31 -3.45 17.91 -8.06
C LEU A 31 -2.04 18.50 -8.21
N GLN A 32 -1.89 19.56 -9.00
CA GLN A 32 -0.58 20.15 -9.30
C GLN A 32 0.09 20.76 -8.07
N LYS A 33 -0.67 21.46 -7.22
CA LYS A 33 -0.11 22.15 -6.05
C LYS A 33 0.18 21.20 -4.88
N ASN A 34 -0.67 20.20 -4.68
CA ASN A 34 -0.70 19.43 -3.43
C ASN A 34 -0.42 17.95 -3.62
N LEU A 35 -1.13 17.27 -4.51
CA LEU A 35 -1.02 15.81 -4.61
C LEU A 35 0.32 15.39 -5.24
N VAL A 36 0.76 16.05 -6.32
CA VAL A 36 2.05 15.70 -6.96
C VAL A 36 3.24 15.92 -6.02
N SER A 37 3.21 16.97 -5.20
CA SER A 37 4.27 17.23 -4.22
C SER A 37 4.30 16.18 -3.12
N GLU A 38 3.15 15.75 -2.59
CA GLU A 38 3.06 14.65 -1.62
C GLU A 38 3.56 13.32 -2.21
N VAL A 39 3.22 13.00 -3.46
CA VAL A 39 3.75 11.81 -4.16
C VAL A 39 5.28 11.85 -4.25
N ARG A 40 5.86 13.01 -4.58
CA ARG A 40 7.33 13.15 -4.66
C ARG A 40 7.99 12.88 -3.31
N VAL A 41 7.43 13.43 -2.22
CA VAL A 41 7.93 13.16 -0.87
C VAL A 41 7.80 11.67 -0.52
N GLU A 42 6.69 11.01 -0.88
CA GLU A 42 6.51 9.58 -0.65
C GLU A 42 7.55 8.74 -1.38
N THR A 43 7.77 9.02 -2.67
CA THR A 43 8.70 8.27 -3.52
C THR A 43 10.13 8.43 -3.01
N THR A 44 10.57 9.65 -2.70
CA THR A 44 11.89 9.88 -2.11
C THR A 44 12.04 9.19 -0.75
N ARG A 45 10.99 9.20 0.09
CA ARG A 45 11.04 8.52 1.39
C ARG A 45 11.10 7.00 1.28
N PHE A 46 10.43 6.43 0.27
CA PHE A 46 10.36 4.98 0.11
C PHE A 46 11.58 4.39 -0.60
N TYR A 47 12.05 5.05 -1.66
CA TYR A 47 13.18 4.56 -2.47
C TYR A 47 14.52 5.19 -2.13
N GLY A 48 14.55 6.30 -1.38
CA GLY A 48 15.75 7.08 -1.11
C GLY A 48 16.14 8.00 -2.28
N SER A 49 16.44 7.42 -3.45
CA SER A 49 16.82 8.13 -4.68
C SER A 49 15.94 7.78 -5.87
N LEU A 50 15.92 8.65 -6.89
CA LEU A 50 15.16 8.48 -8.15
C LEU A 50 16.04 7.96 -9.30
N ASP A 51 17.14 7.30 -8.98
CA ASP A 51 18.11 6.75 -9.92
C ASP A 51 17.61 5.47 -10.58
N THR A 52 16.84 4.66 -9.85
CA THR A 52 16.23 3.43 -10.37
C THR A 52 14.98 3.72 -11.20
N VAL A 53 14.70 2.83 -12.17
CA VAL A 53 13.46 2.88 -12.97
C VAL A 53 12.23 2.70 -12.09
N GLU A 54 12.33 1.83 -11.07
CA GLU A 54 11.25 1.59 -10.11
C GLU A 54 10.89 2.87 -9.34
N ALA A 55 11.88 3.64 -8.89
CA ALA A 55 11.65 4.90 -8.19
C ALA A 55 11.11 6.00 -9.12
N ARG A 56 11.53 6.05 -10.39
CA ARG A 56 10.96 7.00 -11.38
C ARG A 56 9.51 6.67 -11.75
N TYR A 57 9.16 5.39 -11.75
CA TYR A 57 7.82 4.90 -12.04
C TYR A 57 7.30 4.05 -10.87
N PRO A 58 6.96 4.67 -9.72
CA PRO A 58 6.60 3.96 -8.48
C PRO A 58 5.21 3.30 -8.53
N GLY A 59 4.44 3.55 -9.59
CA GLY A 59 3.22 2.81 -9.91
C GLY A 59 2.19 2.77 -8.78
N LEU A 60 2.05 3.88 -8.04
CA LEU A 60 1.16 3.96 -6.91
C LEU A 60 -0.28 3.70 -7.36
N ASN A 61 -0.81 2.55 -6.97
CA ASN A 61 -2.19 2.14 -7.19
C ASN A 61 -3.08 2.65 -6.05
N TYR A 62 -3.97 3.59 -6.35
CA TYR A 62 -4.82 4.26 -5.35
C TYR A 62 -6.00 3.41 -4.89
N SER A 63 -6.24 2.25 -5.51
CA SER A 63 -7.17 1.22 -5.04
C SER A 63 -6.46 0.19 -4.14
N HIS A 64 -5.13 0.14 -4.13
CA HIS A 64 -4.37 -0.85 -3.38
C HIS A 64 -4.18 -0.40 -1.92
N PRO A 65 -4.68 -1.16 -0.91
CA PRO A 65 -4.70 -0.69 0.48
C PRO A 65 -3.32 -0.33 1.08
N PRO A 66 -2.23 -1.07 0.81
CA PRO A 66 -0.89 -0.67 1.24
C PRO A 66 -0.44 0.71 0.71
N HIS A 67 -0.74 1.03 -0.55
CA HIS A 67 -0.42 2.35 -1.12
C HIS A 67 -1.27 3.45 -0.50
N ARG A 68 -2.58 3.21 -0.34
CA ARG A 68 -3.46 4.15 0.37
C ARG A 68 -2.93 4.41 1.78
N ARG A 69 -2.62 3.37 2.55
CA ARG A 69 -2.07 3.51 3.91
C ARG A 69 -0.78 4.33 3.94
N ARG A 70 0.12 4.13 2.98
CA ARG A 70 1.35 4.92 2.88
C ARG A 70 1.03 6.38 2.59
N LEU A 71 0.22 6.67 1.58
CA LEU A 71 -0.11 8.02 1.15
C LEU A 71 -1.06 8.76 2.12
N SER A 72 -1.89 8.07 2.89
CA SER A 72 -2.80 8.66 3.89
C SER A 72 -2.08 9.40 5.03
N ARG A 73 -0.74 9.28 5.14
CA ARG A 73 0.04 10.12 6.06
C ARG A 73 0.08 11.59 5.64
N PHE A 74 -0.20 11.88 4.37
CA PHE A 74 -0.21 13.24 3.84
C PHE A 74 -1.63 13.80 3.82
N PRO A 75 -1.85 15.06 4.25
CA PRO A 75 -3.19 15.61 4.43
C PRO A 75 -4.06 15.62 3.16
N HIS A 76 -3.48 15.92 1.99
CA HIS A 76 -4.27 16.05 0.77
C HIS A 76 -4.63 14.68 0.19
N HIS A 77 -3.73 13.69 0.22
CA HIS A 77 -4.07 12.31 -0.09
C HIS A 77 -5.06 11.69 0.89
N ALA A 78 -4.96 11.98 2.19
CA ALA A 78 -5.91 11.49 3.17
C ALA A 78 -7.34 11.96 2.84
N ARG A 79 -7.51 13.26 2.54
CA ARG A 79 -8.80 13.83 2.11
C ARG A 79 -9.28 13.26 0.77
N LEU A 80 -8.36 13.07 -0.18
CA LEU A 80 -8.68 12.47 -1.48
C LEU A 80 -9.23 11.06 -1.33
N PHE A 81 -8.59 10.23 -0.49
CA PHE A 81 -9.04 8.87 -0.25
C PHE A 81 -10.36 8.84 0.49
N GLN A 82 -10.57 9.71 1.48
CA GLN A 82 -11.87 9.85 2.12
C GLN A 82 -12.97 10.19 1.11
N ALA A 83 -12.70 11.13 0.19
CA ALA A 83 -13.64 11.49 -0.86
C ALA A 83 -13.95 10.33 -1.82
N PHE A 84 -12.97 9.46 -2.11
CA PHE A 84 -13.22 8.26 -2.90
C PHE A 84 -14.18 7.30 -2.19
N ASP A 85 -13.99 7.11 -0.89
CA ASP A 85 -14.79 6.22 -0.07
C ASP A 85 -16.21 6.79 0.11
N ASP A 86 -16.35 8.08 0.43
CA ASP A 86 -17.62 8.77 0.60
C ASP A 86 -18.47 8.76 -0.69
N LEU A 87 -17.83 8.88 -1.85
CA LEU A 87 -18.48 8.86 -3.16
C LEU A 87 -18.67 7.43 -3.72
N GLY A 88 -18.23 6.40 -2.97
CA GLY A 88 -18.26 5.01 -3.40
C GLY A 88 -17.63 4.80 -4.78
N LEU A 89 -16.46 5.40 -5.03
CA LEU A 89 -15.78 5.25 -6.31
C LEU A 89 -15.28 3.83 -6.50
N THR A 90 -15.56 3.25 -7.66
CA THR A 90 -15.02 1.94 -8.05
C THR A 90 -13.54 2.03 -8.39
N GLU A 91 -12.81 0.92 -8.32
CA GLU A 91 -11.39 0.88 -8.70
C GLU A 91 -11.14 1.40 -10.12
N THR A 92 -12.05 1.09 -11.04
CA THR A 92 -12.01 1.58 -12.43
C THR A 92 -12.16 3.10 -12.50
N GLU A 93 -13.11 3.68 -11.74
CA GLU A 93 -13.30 5.13 -11.68
C GLU A 93 -12.08 5.84 -11.08
N ILE A 94 -11.50 5.26 -10.02
CA ILE A 94 -10.25 5.73 -9.42
C ILE A 94 -9.12 5.68 -10.45
N GLY A 95 -8.93 4.57 -11.16
CA GLY A 95 -7.90 4.43 -12.19
C GLY A 95 -8.10 5.36 -13.39
N MET A 96 -9.34 5.67 -13.75
CA MET A 96 -9.64 6.66 -14.81
C MET A 96 -9.33 8.09 -14.38
N LEU A 97 -9.58 8.43 -13.11
CA LEU A 97 -9.24 9.74 -12.55
C LEU A 97 -7.72 9.90 -12.34
N CYS A 98 -7.06 8.84 -11.85
CA CYS A 98 -5.69 8.88 -11.34
C CYS A 98 -4.61 8.74 -12.41
N ARG A 99 -4.58 9.68 -13.37
CA ARG A 99 -3.65 9.68 -14.51
C ARG A 99 -2.63 10.82 -14.41
N TRP A 100 -1.63 10.64 -13.54
CA TRP A 100 -0.54 11.60 -13.37
C TRP A 100 0.76 10.89 -12.99
N GLU A 101 1.86 11.66 -12.98
CA GLU A 101 3.19 11.17 -12.60
C GLU A 101 3.16 10.45 -11.25
N GLY A 102 3.77 9.27 -11.18
CA GLY A 102 3.85 8.46 -9.97
C GLY A 102 2.70 7.49 -9.74
N THR A 103 1.57 7.59 -10.45
CA THR A 103 0.48 6.59 -10.34
C THR A 103 0.76 5.33 -11.16
N LEU A 104 -0.04 4.28 -10.91
CA LEU A 104 -0.01 3.04 -11.70
C LEU A 104 -0.12 3.31 -13.21
N TRP A 105 -1.00 4.25 -13.61
CA TRP A 105 -1.17 4.62 -15.01
C TRP A 105 0.14 5.11 -15.66
N ALA A 106 0.93 5.93 -14.94
CA ALA A 106 2.20 6.43 -15.47
C ALA A 106 3.22 5.31 -15.66
N ARG A 107 3.27 4.34 -14.74
CA ARG A 107 4.10 3.13 -14.88
C ARG A 107 3.65 2.30 -16.09
N GLU A 108 2.37 1.96 -16.18
CA GLU A 108 1.83 1.14 -17.26
C GLU A 108 2.05 1.79 -18.64
N ARG A 109 1.91 3.11 -18.71
CA ARG A 109 2.24 3.87 -19.92
C ARG A 109 3.71 3.71 -20.28
N TYR A 110 4.62 3.93 -19.34
CA TYR A 110 6.06 3.76 -19.58
C TYR A 110 6.41 2.34 -20.03
N GLU A 111 5.88 1.33 -19.32
CA GLU A 111 6.09 -0.09 -19.67
C GLU A 111 5.64 -0.43 -21.09
N ARG A 112 4.47 0.08 -21.49
CA ARG A 112 3.95 -0.14 -22.84
C ARG A 112 4.79 0.59 -23.89
N ASP A 113 5.11 1.86 -23.63
CA ASP A 113 5.77 2.73 -24.61
C ASP A 113 7.24 2.29 -24.82
N GLU A 114 7.92 1.79 -23.79
CA GLU A 114 9.31 1.29 -23.85
C GLU A 114 9.41 -0.23 -24.08
N GLY A 115 8.31 -0.98 -23.98
CA GLY A 115 8.31 -2.44 -24.11
C GLY A 115 9.04 -3.17 -22.97
N VAL A 116 9.08 -2.57 -21.77
CA VAL A 116 9.75 -3.13 -20.59
C VAL A 116 8.76 -3.38 -19.44
N LYS A 117 9.18 -4.13 -18.42
CA LYS A 117 8.46 -4.25 -17.15
C LYS A 117 9.27 -3.65 -16.02
N VAL A 118 8.62 -2.81 -15.21
CA VAL A 118 9.23 -2.25 -14.01
C VAL A 118 9.14 -3.31 -12.91
N VAL A 119 10.29 -3.83 -12.50
CA VAL A 119 10.38 -4.85 -11.46
C VAL A 119 10.26 -4.18 -10.09
N ASP A 120 9.34 -4.67 -9.26
CA ASP A 120 9.24 -4.29 -7.84
C ASP A 120 10.35 -4.99 -7.06
N THR A 121 11.27 -4.20 -6.50
CA THR A 121 12.37 -4.71 -5.68
C THR A 121 12.08 -4.63 -4.18
N THR A 122 10.89 -4.14 -3.79
CA THR A 122 10.49 -3.98 -2.40
C THR A 122 10.64 -5.30 -1.62
N GLY A 123 11.52 -5.28 -0.62
CA GLY A 123 11.73 -6.44 0.25
C GLY A 123 12.59 -7.54 -0.35
N THR A 124 13.24 -7.32 -1.50
CA THR A 124 14.16 -8.30 -2.10
C THR A 124 15.34 -8.60 -1.17
N GLU A 125 15.84 -7.61 -0.41
CA GLU A 125 16.86 -7.82 0.61
C GLU A 125 16.34 -8.43 1.93
N ILE A 126 15.02 -8.57 2.11
CA ILE A 126 14.45 -9.10 3.35
C ILE A 126 14.42 -10.62 3.27
N GLY A 127 15.34 -11.26 3.99
CA GLY A 127 15.38 -12.72 4.12
C GLY A 127 14.14 -13.30 4.79
N LYS A 128 14.01 -14.64 4.73
CA LYS A 128 12.93 -15.36 5.44
C LYS A 128 12.92 -14.99 6.92
N TRP A 129 11.72 -14.79 7.48
CA TRP A 129 11.56 -14.54 8.91
C TRP A 129 12.21 -15.66 9.74
N VAL A 130 13.06 -15.29 10.70
CA VAL A 130 13.74 -16.22 11.61
C VAL A 130 13.12 -16.07 12.99
N ASP A 131 12.51 -17.15 13.50
CA ASP A 131 11.95 -17.16 14.86
C ASP A 131 13.05 -16.97 15.92
N PRO A 132 13.05 -15.86 16.68
CA PRO A 132 14.03 -15.62 17.75
C PRO A 132 13.94 -16.64 18.89
N ARG A 133 12.79 -17.29 19.08
CA ARG A 133 12.58 -18.27 20.16
C ARG A 133 13.34 -19.56 19.89
N ARG A 134 13.42 -19.96 18.62
CA ARG A 134 14.13 -21.18 18.20
C ARG A 134 15.65 -21.04 18.36
N SER A 135 16.18 -19.84 18.19
CA SER A 135 17.60 -19.54 18.41
C SER A 135 17.96 -19.43 19.90
N TYR A 136 17.00 -19.06 20.77
CA TYR A 136 17.19 -19.09 22.23
C TYR A 136 17.16 -20.53 22.79
N ALA A 137 16.24 -21.38 22.31
CA ALA A 137 16.17 -22.79 22.70
C ALA A 137 17.44 -23.57 22.35
N ARG A 138 18.08 -23.30 21.20
CA ARG A 138 19.36 -23.90 20.83
C ARG A 138 20.53 -23.44 21.71
N ARG A 139 20.53 -22.18 22.15
CA ARG A 139 21.60 -21.62 22.99
C ARG A 139 21.52 -22.12 24.42
N ASN A 140 20.31 -22.22 24.99
CA ASN A 140 20.13 -22.71 26.36
C ASN A 140 20.08 -24.24 26.45
N GLY A 141 19.76 -24.96 25.37
CA GLY A 141 19.81 -26.43 25.31
C GLY A 141 21.22 -27.02 25.18
N ALA A 142 22.24 -26.21 24.88
CA ALA A 142 23.63 -26.66 24.75
C ALA A 142 24.39 -26.73 26.09
N ASN A 143 23.87 -26.11 27.16
CA ASN A 143 24.49 -26.15 28.50
C ASN A 143 23.99 -27.32 29.39
N GLY A 144 23.21 -28.25 28.83
CA GLY A 144 22.62 -29.38 29.58
C GLY A 144 22.96 -30.77 29.05
N ALA A 145 23.84 -30.90 28.06
CA ALA A 145 24.25 -32.20 27.53
C ALA A 145 25.54 -32.69 28.22
N SER A 146 25.43 -33.02 29.50
CA SER A 146 26.26 -34.06 30.11
C SER A 146 25.36 -35.27 30.34
N ASP A 147 25.59 -36.31 29.54
CA ASP A 147 25.32 -37.73 29.77
C ASP A 147 23.93 -38.18 30.27
N GLY A 148 23.33 -39.11 29.51
CA GLY A 148 22.46 -40.14 30.09
C GLY A 148 21.04 -40.21 29.53
N ASN A 149 20.85 -41.12 28.57
CA ASN A 149 19.76 -42.10 28.46
C ASN A 149 18.37 -41.73 29.02
N GLY A 150 17.36 -41.62 28.15
CA GLY A 150 15.95 -41.60 28.61
C GLY A 150 14.95 -41.20 27.53
N ALA A 151 14.34 -42.19 26.88
CA ALA A 151 13.20 -42.01 26.00
C ALA A 151 12.02 -41.35 26.74
N ALA A 152 11.52 -40.23 26.22
CA ALA A 152 10.23 -39.66 26.62
C ALA A 152 9.38 -39.41 25.38
N SER A 153 8.41 -40.30 25.20
CA SER A 153 7.35 -40.30 24.21
C SER A 153 6.60 -38.96 24.21
N GLY A 154 6.57 -38.28 23.06
CA GLY A 154 5.80 -37.07 22.85
C GLY A 154 4.31 -37.38 22.87
N LYS A 155 3.57 -36.84 23.84
CA LYS A 155 2.11 -36.82 23.79
C LYS A 155 1.66 -35.89 22.67
N GLU A 156 1.07 -36.50 21.64
CA GLU A 156 0.34 -35.84 20.57
C GLU A 156 -0.88 -35.12 21.17
N ILE A 157 -0.95 -33.80 21.02
CA ILE A 157 -2.10 -33.00 21.44
C ILE A 157 -3.22 -33.24 20.42
N LYS A 158 -4.21 -34.07 20.76
CA LYS A 158 -5.44 -34.18 19.99
C LYS A 158 -6.32 -32.98 20.27
N VAL A 159 -6.46 -32.11 19.26
CA VAL A 159 -7.43 -31.02 19.27
C VAL A 159 -8.78 -31.63 18.87
N MET A 160 -9.72 -31.80 19.82
CA MET A 160 -11.12 -32.05 19.49
C MET A 160 -11.77 -30.69 19.20
N THR A 161 -12.19 -30.49 17.96
CA THR A 161 -13.03 -29.36 17.59
C THR A 161 -14.48 -29.82 17.58
N ASP A 162 -15.18 -29.60 18.71
CA ASP A 162 -16.63 -29.69 18.75
C ASP A 162 -17.17 -28.26 18.60
N ILE A 163 -17.41 -27.84 17.35
CA ILE A 163 -18.25 -26.69 17.05
C ILE A 163 -19.47 -27.27 16.34
N GLU A 164 -20.51 -27.57 17.11
CA GLU A 164 -21.84 -27.76 16.57
C GLU A 164 -22.45 -26.38 16.32
N VAL A 165 -22.76 -26.10 15.06
CA VAL A 165 -23.54 -24.94 14.63
C VAL A 165 -24.99 -25.41 14.57
N GLU A 166 -25.81 -25.02 15.55
CA GLU A 166 -27.26 -25.08 15.38
C GLU A 166 -27.71 -23.99 14.38
N ILE A 167 -28.67 -24.38 13.54
CA ILE A 167 -29.19 -23.68 12.36
C ILE A 167 -29.99 -22.43 12.72
#